data_AF-Q4QDL0-F1
#
_entry.id   AF-Q4QDL0-F1
#
_cell.length_a   1.000
_cell.length_b   1.000
_cell.length_c   1.000
_cell.angle_alpha   90.00
_cell.angle_beta   90.00
_cell.angle_gamma   90.00
#
_symmetry.space_group_name_H-M   'P 1'
#
loop_
_entity.id
_entity.type
_entity.pdbx_description
1 polymer ?
#
loop_
_entity_poly.entity_id
_entity_poly.type
_entity_poly.pdbx_seq_one_letter_code
_entity_poly.pdbx_strand_id
1 'polypeptide(L)'
;MNPGSPAEPHPTPVAMSPPPSSDGFIASSSRAGSPNCPPTPLEKPSAANVAKVDALMKQIASRTAAMDAATKEKEMKIVTAAQEYLKALMAKRGEEVMNAKAIHKEEQQVGAEKINEHKKSGDVWSAVGLLVDLQKPNQYSRSTEQMRTVLSALNATPAKK
;
A
#
# COMPACT_ATOMS: atom_id res chain seq x y z
N MET A 1 -34.62 0.21 6.68
CA MET A 1 -34.84 0.37 5.23
C MET A 1 -33.48 0.62 4.59
N ASN A 2 -33.11 -0.25 3.64
CA ASN A 2 -31.82 -0.38 2.93
C ASN A 2 -31.53 0.81 1.98
N PRO A 3 -30.34 0.94 1.32
CA PRO A 3 -29.20 -0.01 1.20
C PRO A 3 -27.83 0.63 1.59
N GLY A 4 -26.72 -0.06 1.86
CA GLY A 4 -26.15 -1.28 1.27
C GLY A 4 -24.94 -0.89 0.40
N SER A 5 -23.71 -0.94 0.96
CA SER A 5 -22.44 -0.66 0.28
C SER A 5 -22.23 -1.50 -0.99
N PRO A 6 -21.53 -1.00 -2.03
CA PRO A 6 -21.19 -1.80 -3.20
C PRO A 6 -20.16 -2.88 -2.83
N ALA A 7 -20.46 -4.13 -3.17
CA ALA A 7 -19.57 -5.27 -3.01
C ALA A 7 -18.44 -5.25 -4.05
N GLU A 8 -17.24 -5.68 -3.63
CA GLU A 8 -16.11 -6.01 -4.50
C GLU A 8 -16.48 -7.08 -5.56
N PRO A 9 -15.94 -7.00 -6.80
CA PRO A 9 -16.13 -8.05 -7.78
C PRO A 9 -15.24 -9.26 -7.45
N HIS A 10 -15.85 -10.35 -6.99
CA HIS A 10 -15.21 -11.67 -6.92
C HIS A 10 -14.95 -12.23 -8.34
N PRO A 11 -13.79 -12.86 -8.60
CA PRO A 11 -13.54 -13.55 -9.86
C PRO A 11 -14.38 -14.82 -9.97
N THR A 12 -15.08 -14.95 -11.09
CA THR A 12 -15.88 -16.13 -11.46
C THR A 12 -14.94 -17.29 -11.84
N PRO A 13 -15.19 -18.54 -11.38
CA PRO A 13 -14.46 -19.69 -11.88
C PRO A 13 -14.97 -20.03 -13.29
N VAL A 14 -14.11 -19.87 -14.30
CA VAL A 14 -14.39 -20.33 -15.67
C VAL A 14 -14.42 -21.85 -15.67
N ALA A 15 -15.52 -22.41 -16.18
CA ALA A 15 -15.72 -23.83 -16.38
C ALA A 15 -14.60 -24.43 -17.25
N MET A 16 -13.75 -25.25 -16.65
CA MET A 16 -12.85 -26.13 -17.39
C MET A 16 -13.61 -27.39 -17.77
N SER A 17 -13.64 -27.68 -19.06
CA SER A 17 -14.18 -28.90 -19.64
C SER A 17 -13.54 -30.16 -19.01
N PRO A 18 -14.29 -31.27 -18.86
CA PRO A 18 -13.77 -32.47 -18.21
C PRO A 18 -12.71 -33.17 -19.09
N PRO A 19 -11.73 -33.87 -18.48
CA PRO A 19 -10.71 -34.61 -19.21
C PRO A 19 -11.35 -35.78 -19.99
N PRO A 20 -10.84 -36.15 -21.18
CA PRO A 20 -11.30 -37.36 -21.85
C PRO A 20 -10.86 -38.57 -21.03
N SER A 21 -11.85 -39.28 -20.49
CA SER A 21 -11.72 -40.62 -19.91
C SER A 21 -11.27 -41.60 -21.00
N SER A 22 -10.01 -42.00 -20.98
CA SER A 22 -9.50 -43.11 -21.77
C SER A 22 -9.74 -44.41 -21.02
N ASP A 23 -10.87 -45.06 -21.30
CA ASP A 23 -11.01 -46.51 -21.20
C ASP A 23 -11.98 -46.99 -22.27
N GLY A 24 -11.50 -47.87 -23.14
CA GLY A 24 -12.27 -48.31 -24.31
C GLY A 24 -11.47 -49.19 -25.26
N PHE A 25 -10.90 -50.27 -24.74
CA PHE A 25 -10.50 -51.43 -25.52
C PHE A 25 -11.73 -51.97 -26.26
N ILE A 26 -11.81 -51.77 -27.58
CA ILE A 26 -12.58 -52.63 -28.48
C ILE A 26 -11.69 -52.94 -29.69
N ALA A 27 -11.24 -54.18 -29.73
CA ALA A 27 -10.61 -54.79 -30.88
C ALA A 27 -11.61 -54.98 -32.04
N SER A 28 -11.04 -55.03 -33.25
CA SER A 28 -11.61 -55.53 -34.51
C SER A 28 -12.57 -54.62 -35.30
N SER A 29 -12.07 -54.05 -36.39
CA SER A 29 -12.22 -54.71 -37.69
C SER A 29 -11.30 -54.12 -38.75
N SER A 30 -10.73 -55.01 -39.54
CA SER A 30 -9.72 -54.79 -40.55
C SER A 30 -10.29 -54.07 -41.78
N ARG A 31 -9.62 -53.03 -42.26
CA ARG A 31 -9.49 -52.82 -43.71
C ARG A 31 -8.05 -52.44 -44.04
N ALA A 32 -7.42 -53.35 -44.75
CA ALA A 32 -6.08 -53.23 -45.28
C ALA A 32 -5.88 -51.93 -46.07
N GLY A 33 -4.75 -51.27 -45.80
CA GLY A 33 -4.29 -50.09 -46.49
C GLY A 33 -2.93 -49.71 -45.94
N SER A 34 -1.93 -50.57 -46.16
CA SER A 34 -0.53 -50.25 -45.86
C SER A 34 -0.13 -49.01 -46.66
N PRO A 35 0.27 -47.87 -46.05
CA PRO A 35 1.11 -46.95 -46.77
C PRO A 35 2.49 -47.61 -46.81
N ASN A 36 2.77 -48.34 -47.88
CA ASN A 36 4.14 -48.62 -48.29
C ASN A 36 4.79 -47.27 -48.70
N CYS A 37 5.01 -46.38 -47.73
CA CYS A 37 6.00 -45.34 -47.88
C CYS A 37 7.32 -45.96 -47.43
N PRO A 38 8.35 -46.04 -48.28
CA PRO A 38 9.69 -46.31 -47.79
C PRO A 38 10.02 -45.27 -46.71
N PRO A 39 10.84 -45.59 -45.69
CA PRO A 39 11.29 -44.57 -44.75
C PRO A 39 11.95 -43.47 -45.59
N THR A 40 11.39 -42.26 -45.57
CA THR A 40 11.99 -41.11 -46.21
C THR A 40 13.43 -41.04 -45.69
N PRO A 41 14.45 -41.07 -46.55
CA PRO A 41 15.82 -40.93 -46.09
C PRO A 41 15.90 -39.69 -45.21
N LEU A 42 16.53 -39.80 -44.04
CA LEU A 42 16.81 -38.63 -43.21
C LEU A 42 17.62 -37.67 -44.09
N GLU A 43 16.98 -36.64 -44.63
CA GLU A 43 17.66 -35.69 -45.50
C GLU A 43 18.80 -35.10 -44.68
N LYS A 44 20.04 -35.35 -45.13
CA LYS A 44 21.20 -34.68 -44.56
C LYS A 44 20.91 -33.18 -44.62
N PRO A 45 21.17 -32.41 -43.55
CA PRO A 45 20.83 -31.00 -43.50
C PRO A 45 21.42 -30.31 -44.73
N SER A 46 20.54 -29.93 -45.66
CA SER A 46 20.92 -29.21 -46.87
C SER A 46 21.44 -27.84 -46.48
N ALA A 47 22.48 -27.34 -47.16
CA ALA A 47 23.02 -26.00 -46.93
C ALA A 47 21.93 -24.91 -47.01
N ALA A 48 20.89 -25.12 -47.84
CA ALA A 48 19.74 -24.23 -47.93
C ALA A 48 18.86 -24.25 -46.66
N ASN A 49 18.75 -25.40 -45.98
CA ASN A 49 18.02 -25.53 -44.72
C ASN A 49 18.80 -24.88 -43.57
N VAL A 50 20.13 -25.03 -43.55
CA VAL A 50 21.01 -24.35 -42.58
C VAL A 50 20.91 -22.82 -42.72
N ALA A 51 20.99 -22.29 -43.94
CA ALA A 51 20.87 -20.86 -44.19
C ALA A 51 19.50 -20.27 -43.75
N LYS A 52 18.41 -21.03 -43.92
CA LYS A 52 17.08 -20.64 -43.44
C LYS A 52 17.00 -20.60 -41.91
N VAL A 53 17.60 -21.58 -41.23
CA VAL A 53 17.68 -21.61 -39.77
C VAL A 53 18.52 -20.45 -39.25
N ASP A 54 19.67 -20.16 -39.86
CA ASP A 54 20.52 -19.02 -39.47
C ASP A 54 19.81 -17.67 -39.64
N ALA A 55 19.08 -17.49 -40.75
CA ALA A 55 18.27 -16.30 -40.98
C ALA A 55 17.17 -16.13 -39.92
N LEU A 56 16.48 -17.23 -39.58
CA LEU A 56 15.48 -17.24 -38.52
C LEU A 56 16.09 -16.92 -37.15
N MET A 57 17.25 -17.50 -36.82
CA MET A 57 17.95 -17.22 -35.56
C MET A 57 18.36 -15.76 -35.45
N LYS A 58 18.85 -15.15 -36.55
CA LYS A 58 19.15 -13.70 -36.58
C LYS A 58 17.90 -12.84 -36.37
N GLN A 59 16.78 -13.22 -36.98
CA GLN A 59 15.51 -12.51 -36.78
C GLN A 59 15.00 -12.60 -35.34
N ILE A 60 15.08 -13.79 -34.74
CA ILE A 60 14.72 -14.02 -33.34
C ILE A 60 15.62 -13.17 -32.43
N ALA A 61 16.93 -13.25 -32.60
CA ALA A 61 17.89 -12.48 -31.81
C ALA A 61 17.63 -10.96 -31.92
N SER A 62 17.39 -10.45 -33.13
CA SER A 62 17.06 -9.04 -33.35
C SER A 62 15.75 -8.62 -32.66
N ARG A 63 14.72 -9.47 -32.73
CA ARG A 63 13.42 -9.18 -32.09
C ARG A 63 13.54 -9.20 -30.57
N THR A 64 14.25 -10.19 -30.01
CA THR A 64 14.50 -10.27 -28.56
C THR A 64 15.28 -9.06 -28.09
N ALA A 65 16.35 -8.67 -28.79
CA ALA A 65 17.13 -7.47 -28.43
C ALA A 65 16.29 -6.19 -28.44
N ALA A 66 15.39 -6.04 -29.42
CA ALA A 66 14.47 -4.90 -29.47
C ALA A 66 13.45 -4.90 -28.31
N MET A 67 12.92 -6.07 -27.95
CA MET A 67 12.03 -6.22 -26.80
C MET A 67 12.74 -5.93 -25.47
N ASP A 68 13.97 -6.40 -25.31
CA ASP A 68 14.77 -6.14 -24.10
C ASP A 68 15.10 -4.65 -23.97
N ALA A 69 15.44 -3.99 -25.08
CA ALA A 69 15.68 -2.55 -25.10
C ALA A 69 14.43 -1.77 -24.70
N ALA A 70 13.26 -2.09 -25.27
CA ALA A 70 12.00 -1.46 -24.93
C ALA A 70 11.58 -1.72 -23.48
N THR A 71 11.87 -2.92 -22.94
CA THR A 71 11.60 -3.26 -21.54
C THR A 71 12.46 -2.41 -20.61
N LYS A 72 13.77 -2.33 -20.86
CA LYS A 72 14.68 -1.49 -20.07
C LYS A 72 14.28 -0.02 -20.07
N GLU A 73 13.81 0.50 -21.20
CA GLU A 73 13.32 1.88 -21.26
C GLU A 73 12.08 2.09 -20.38
N LYS A 74 11.14 1.13 -20.37
CA LYS A 74 9.95 1.20 -19.49
C LYS A 74 10.32 1.06 -18.03
N GLU A 75 11.20 0.13 -17.69
CA GLU A 75 11.71 -0.05 -16.33
C GLU A 75 12.36 1.24 -15.82
N MET A 76 13.19 1.88 -16.63
CA MET A 76 13.81 3.16 -16.29
C MET A 76 12.76 4.24 -16.00
N LYS A 77 11.75 4.37 -16.86
CA LYS A 77 10.65 5.33 -16.64
C LYS A 77 9.89 5.07 -15.34
N ILE A 78 9.60 3.80 -15.03
CA ILE A 78 8.92 3.40 -13.79
C ILE A 78 9.78 3.74 -12.58
N VAL A 79 11.07 3.41 -12.62
CA VAL A 79 12.01 3.69 -11.52
C VAL A 79 12.15 5.20 -11.30
N THR A 80 12.31 5.98 -12.36
CA THR A 80 12.40 7.44 -12.27
C THR A 80 11.12 8.03 -11.66
N ALA A 81 9.95 7.64 -12.16
CA ALA A 81 8.67 8.13 -11.63
C ALA A 81 8.47 7.75 -10.15
N ALA A 82 8.84 6.52 -9.77
CA ALA A 82 8.76 6.08 -8.38
C ALA A 82 9.70 6.88 -7.47
N GLN A 83 10.93 7.16 -7.92
CA GLN A 83 11.89 7.98 -7.16
C GLN A 83 11.41 9.43 -7.01
N GLU A 84 10.84 10.02 -8.05
CA GLU A 84 10.26 11.36 -8.00
C GLU A 84 9.09 11.43 -7.03
N TYR A 85 8.19 10.44 -7.08
CA TYR A 85 7.07 10.34 -6.14
C TYR A 85 7.55 10.24 -4.69
N LEU A 86 8.55 9.39 -4.40
CA LEU A 86 9.11 9.24 -3.06
C LEU A 86 9.75 10.55 -2.57
N LYS A 87 10.49 11.25 -3.43
CA LYS A 87 11.07 12.56 -3.09
C LYS A 87 9.99 13.59 -2.75
N ALA A 88 8.93 13.66 -3.55
CA ALA A 88 7.80 14.56 -3.30
C ALA A 88 7.10 14.23 -1.98
N LEU A 89 6.87 12.95 -1.69
CA LEU A 89 6.25 12.50 -0.45
C LEU A 89 7.13 12.85 0.77
N MET A 90 8.43 12.63 0.68
CA MET A 90 9.37 12.98 1.74
C MET A 90 9.43 14.49 1.99
N ALA A 91 9.42 15.30 0.93
CA ALA A 91 9.39 16.76 1.04
C ALA A 91 8.11 17.24 1.74
N LYS A 92 6.94 16.75 1.32
CA LYS A 92 5.65 17.08 1.93
C LYS A 92 5.62 16.69 3.41
N ARG A 93 6.04 15.47 3.75
CA ARG A 93 6.11 15.02 5.14
C ARG A 93 7.07 15.86 5.97
N GLY A 94 8.20 16.26 5.39
CA GLY A 94 9.16 17.15 6.03
C GLY A 94 8.53 18.49 6.43
N GLU A 95 7.78 19.10 5.50
CA GLU A 95 7.05 20.35 5.74
C GLU A 95 5.98 20.18 6.82
N GLU A 96 5.15 19.14 6.74
CA GLU A 96 4.11 18.85 7.74
C GLU A 96 4.70 18.68 9.15
N VAL A 97 5.82 17.95 9.27
CA VAL A 97 6.50 17.75 10.56
C VAL A 97 7.07 19.06 11.09
N MET A 98 7.65 19.90 10.23
CA MET A 98 8.17 21.21 10.64
C MET A 98 7.05 22.14 11.10
N ASN A 99 5.93 22.17 10.38
CA ASN A 99 4.76 22.95 10.76
C ASN A 99 4.18 22.46 12.08
N ALA A 100 3.99 21.15 12.25
CA ALA A 100 3.51 20.57 13.51
C ALA A 100 4.43 20.89 14.70
N LYS A 101 5.75 20.87 14.49
CA LYS A 101 6.72 21.28 15.52
C LYS A 101 6.59 22.77 15.87
N ALA A 102 6.38 23.63 14.88
CA ALA A 102 6.19 25.06 15.10
C ALA A 102 4.91 25.32 15.91
N ILE A 103 3.79 24.71 15.51
CA ILE A 103 2.51 24.79 16.22
C ILE A 103 2.67 24.32 17.67
N HIS A 104 3.26 23.14 17.88
CA HIS A 104 3.44 22.62 19.24
C HIS A 104 4.35 23.51 20.11
N LYS A 105 5.37 24.13 19.52
CA LYS A 105 6.22 25.11 20.23
C LYS A 105 5.42 26.35 20.62
N GLU A 106 4.58 26.86 19.73
CA GLU A 106 3.70 28.00 19.99
C GLU A 106 2.68 27.66 21.09
N GLU A 107 2.02 26.50 21.02
CA GLU A 107 1.09 26.03 22.05
C GLU A 107 1.75 25.94 23.42
N GLN A 108 2.97 25.41 23.50
CA GLN A 108 3.75 25.37 24.75
C GLN A 108 4.05 26.78 25.27
N GLN A 109 4.41 27.71 24.39
CA GLN A 109 4.68 29.08 24.77
C GLN A 109 3.42 29.79 25.29
N VAL A 110 2.30 29.70 24.56
CA VAL A 110 1.01 30.26 24.96
C VAL A 110 0.55 29.67 26.30
N GLY A 111 0.70 28.36 26.48
CA GLY A 111 0.41 27.70 27.76
C GLY A 111 1.27 28.24 28.91
N ALA A 112 2.58 28.40 28.68
CA ALA A 112 3.50 28.95 29.66
C ALA A 112 3.18 30.42 30.02
N GLU A 113 2.83 31.24 29.02
CA GLU A 113 2.43 32.63 29.21
C GLU A 113 1.15 32.74 30.04
N LYS A 114 0.14 31.91 29.75
CA LYS A 114 -1.12 31.87 30.50
C LYS A 114 -0.90 31.45 31.95
N ILE A 115 -0.06 30.45 32.20
CA ILE A 115 0.32 30.05 33.57
C ILE A 115 1.05 31.20 34.28
N ASN A 116 1.93 31.91 33.59
CA ASN A 116 2.66 33.05 34.16
C ASN A 116 1.74 34.22 34.50
N GLU A 117 0.69 34.47 33.70
CA GLU A 117 -0.32 35.48 33.98
C GLU A 117 -1.05 35.19 35.31
N HIS A 118 -1.52 33.96 35.50
CA HIS A 118 -2.15 33.56 36.77
C HIS A 118 -1.19 33.61 37.96
N LYS A 119 0.11 33.33 37.76
CA LYS A 119 1.13 33.54 38.79
C LYS A 119 1.27 35.00 39.19
N LYS A 120 1.20 35.93 38.23
CA LYS A 120 1.28 37.37 38.48
C LYS A 120 0.01 37.92 39.14
N SER A 121 -1.17 37.40 38.79
CA SER A 121 -2.44 37.83 39.39
C SER A 121 -2.64 37.31 40.82
N GLY A 122 -1.87 36.29 41.24
CA GLY A 122 -2.03 35.62 42.53
C GLY A 122 -3.11 34.53 42.53
N ASP A 123 -3.73 34.24 41.38
CA ASP A 123 -4.74 33.18 41.23
C ASP A 123 -4.08 31.81 41.08
N VAL A 124 -3.44 31.35 42.16
CA VAL A 124 -2.70 30.07 42.20
C VAL A 124 -3.61 28.89 41.84
N TRP A 125 -4.87 28.88 42.26
CA TRP A 125 -5.80 27.78 41.99
C TRP A 125 -6.21 27.68 40.51
N SER A 126 -6.31 28.81 39.82
CA SER A 126 -6.56 28.84 38.37
C SER A 126 -5.33 28.35 37.59
N ALA A 127 -4.12 28.71 38.04
CA ALA A 127 -2.88 28.17 37.48
C ALA A 127 -2.77 26.64 37.66
N VAL A 128 -3.11 26.12 38.83
CA VAL A 128 -3.14 24.66 39.11
C VAL A 128 -4.15 23.95 38.21
N GLY A 129 -5.34 24.55 38.01
CA GLY A 129 -6.35 24.00 37.11
C GLY A 129 -5.92 23.93 35.64
N LEU A 130 -5.03 24.82 35.18
CA LEU A 130 -4.44 24.74 33.84
C LEU A 130 -3.33 23.69 33.72
N LEU A 131 -2.60 23.44 34.80
CA LEU A 131 -1.50 22.47 34.81
C LEU A 131 -2.00 21.03 34.94
N VAL A 132 -3.06 20.83 35.71
CA VAL A 132 -3.65 19.52 35.95
C VAL A 132 -4.92 19.38 35.13
N ASP A 133 -4.86 18.57 34.07
CA ASP A 133 -6.02 18.26 33.22
C ASP A 133 -6.99 17.33 33.96
N LEU A 134 -7.77 17.92 34.85
CA LEU A 134 -8.82 17.22 35.59
C LEU A 134 -10.14 17.22 34.84
N GLN A 135 -10.26 17.90 33.70
CA GLN A 135 -11.49 17.87 32.89
C GLN A 135 -11.74 16.48 32.30
N LYS A 136 -10.67 15.72 32.03
CA LYS A 136 -10.81 14.33 31.60
C LYS A 136 -11.38 13.46 32.71
N PRO A 137 -12.47 12.71 32.46
CA PRO A 137 -13.00 11.74 33.41
C PRO A 137 -11.94 10.67 33.70
N ASN A 138 -11.66 10.41 34.97
CA ASN A 138 -10.78 9.31 35.37
C ASN A 138 -11.62 8.10 35.78
N GLN A 139 -11.63 7.05 34.95
CA GLN A 139 -12.37 5.83 35.24
C GLN A 139 -11.79 5.03 36.41
N TYR A 140 -10.53 5.28 36.78
CA TYR A 140 -9.80 4.47 37.76
C TYR A 140 -9.82 5.05 39.18
N SER A 141 -10.23 6.30 39.36
CA SER A 141 -10.25 6.93 40.69
C SER A 141 -11.33 7.99 40.84
N ARG A 142 -12.18 7.82 41.86
CA ARG A 142 -13.16 8.84 42.28
C ARG A 142 -12.51 10.08 42.92
N SER A 143 -11.27 9.96 43.40
CA SER A 143 -10.55 11.10 44.02
C SER A 143 -10.32 12.22 42.99
N THR A 144 -10.14 11.89 41.71
CA THR A 144 -9.94 12.87 40.64
C THR A 144 -11.17 13.76 40.43
N GLU A 145 -12.37 13.20 40.56
CA GLU A 145 -13.65 13.94 40.53
C GLU A 145 -13.80 14.86 41.75
N GLN A 146 -13.39 14.39 42.93
CA GLN A 146 -13.38 15.21 44.15
C GLN A 146 -12.42 16.40 44.02
N MET A 147 -11.20 16.17 43.51
CA MET A 147 -10.25 17.26 43.24
C MET A 147 -10.81 18.28 42.25
N ARG A 148 -11.50 17.84 41.18
CA ARG A 148 -12.16 18.76 40.24
C ARG A 148 -13.19 19.64 40.94
N THR A 149 -14.01 19.05 41.81
CA THR A 149 -15.02 19.77 42.58
C THR A 149 -14.38 20.79 43.52
N VAL A 150 -13.33 20.39 44.25
CA VAL A 150 -12.60 21.26 45.17
C VAL A 150 -11.94 22.43 44.41
N LEU A 151 -11.23 22.16 43.30
CA LEU A 151 -10.59 23.22 42.51
C LEU A 151 -11.62 24.18 41.88
N SER A 152 -12.78 23.68 41.45
CA SER A 152 -13.87 24.52 40.96
C SER A 152 -14.39 25.47 42.04
N ALA A 153 -14.56 24.97 43.27
CA ALA A 153 -14.97 25.79 44.41
C ALA A 153 -13.91 26.84 44.76
N LEU A 154 -12.63 26.45 44.78
CA LEU A 154 -11.52 27.37 45.07
C LEU A 154 -11.38 28.48 44.03
N ASN A 155 -11.66 28.20 42.76
CA ASN A 155 -11.70 29.22 41.69
C ASN A 155 -12.92 30.15 41.77
N ALA A 156 -14.05 29.68 42.30
CA ALA A 156 -15.26 30.48 42.45
C ALA A 156 -15.26 31.37 43.71
N THR A 157 -14.31 31.16 44.62
CA THR A 157 -14.24 31.94 45.87
C THR A 157 -13.43 33.20 45.60
N PRO A 158 -14.00 34.42 45.65
CA PRO A 158 -13.23 35.64 45.44
C PRO A 158 -12.19 35.78 46.54
N ALA A 159 -10.95 36.13 46.16
CA ALA A 159 -9.90 36.46 47.11
C ALA A 159 -10.37 37.58 48.02
N LYS A 160 -10.70 37.27 49.28
CA LYS A 160 -10.93 38.28 50.31
C LYS A 160 -9.60 39.02 50.51
N LYS A 161 -9.59 40.30 50.14
CA LYS A 161 -8.54 41.26 50.50
C LYS A 161 -8.48 41.43 52.01
#